data_AF-A0A2E0S8R2-F1
#
_entry.id   AF-A0A2E0S8R2-F1
#
_cell.length_a   1.000
_cell.length_b   1.000
_cell.length_c   1.000
_cell.angle_alpha   90.00
_cell.angle_beta   90.00
_cell.angle_gamma   90.00
#
_symmetry.space_group_name_H-M   'P 1'
#
loop_
_entity.id
_entity.type
_entity.pdbx_description
1 polymer ?
#
loop_
_entity_poly.entity_id
_entity_poly.type
_entity_poly.pdbx_seq_one_letter_code
_entity_poly.pdbx_strand_id
1 'polypeptide(L)' 'MSIGITSSVTKSDKVTLFTSKDDFDAWLLGLEVPAATGSTYGVVRQGSAVSDVSSSNAANNTTTINALLASLRTAGVIAT' A
#
# COMPACT_ATOMS: atom_id res chain seq x y z
N MET A 1 15.79 -10.63 -40.58
CA MET A 1 17.07 -11.14 -40.06
C MET A 1 16.90 -11.34 -38.56
N SER A 2 16.95 -12.58 -38.07
CA SER A 2 17.01 -12.88 -36.64
C SER A 2 18.46 -13.14 -36.25
N ILE A 3 18.93 -12.49 -35.19
CA ILE A 3 20.22 -12.79 -34.57
C ILE A 3 19.97 -13.90 -33.54
N GLY A 4 20.52 -15.08 -33.81
CA GLY A 4 20.54 -16.17 -32.83
C GLY A 4 21.63 -15.91 -31.81
N ILE A 5 21.26 -15.70 -30.55
CA ILE A 5 22.22 -15.67 -29.44
C ILE A 5 22.35 -17.11 -28.93
N THR A 6 23.46 -17.76 -29.25
CA THR A 6 23.79 -19.09 -28.72
C THR A 6 24.60 -18.94 -27.44
N SER A 7 23.97 -19.23 -26.30
CA SER A 7 24.66 -19.42 -25.01
C SER A 7 25.28 -20.81 -24.99
N SER A 8 26.57 -20.91 -24.64
CA SER A 8 27.29 -22.19 -24.44
C SER A 8 26.86 -22.93 -23.17
N VAL A 9 25.99 -22.32 -22.37
CA VAL A 9 25.43 -22.91 -21.15
C VAL A 9 23.98 -23.30 -21.42
N THR A 10 23.69 -24.60 -21.34
CA THR A 10 22.32 -25.12 -21.26
C THR A 10 21.72 -24.61 -19.96
N LYS A 11 21.04 -23.47 -19.99
CA LYS A 11 20.25 -23.00 -18.84
C LYS A 11 18.92 -23.71 -18.89
N SER A 12 18.85 -24.85 -18.20
CA SER A 12 17.56 -25.46 -17.86
C SER A 12 16.75 -24.39 -17.13
N ASP A 13 15.54 -24.16 -17.60
CA ASP A 13 14.63 -23.11 -17.13
C ASP A 13 14.11 -23.43 -15.72
N LYS A 14 15.02 -23.39 -14.76
CA LYS A 14 14.75 -23.30 -13.33
C LYS A 14 15.62 -22.17 -12.82
N VAL A 15 15.17 -20.94 -13.02
CA VAL A 15 15.48 -19.91 -12.03
C VAL A 15 14.81 -20.38 -10.74
N THR A 16 15.51 -21.13 -9.91
CA THR A 16 15.17 -21.24 -8.49
C THR A 16 15.35 -19.84 -7.92
N LEU A 17 14.28 -19.04 -7.98
CA LEU A 17 14.22 -17.67 -7.47
C LEU A 17 14.66 -17.59 -6.01
N PHE A 18 14.57 -18.71 -5.29
CA PHE A 18 15.01 -18.89 -3.91
C PHE A 18 15.78 -20.21 -3.82
N THR A 19 16.98 -20.20 -3.22
CA THR A 19 17.82 -21.39 -3.03
C THR A 19 17.65 -22.01 -1.65
N SER A 20 16.94 -21.33 -0.76
CA SER A 20 16.59 -21.78 0.58
C SER A 20 15.28 -21.14 1.06
N LYS A 21 14.73 -21.65 2.17
CA LYS A 21 13.63 -20.97 2.89
C LYS A 21 14.08 -19.60 3.41
N ASP A 22 15.34 -19.49 3.83
CA ASP A 22 15.90 -18.24 4.34
C ASP A 22 15.93 -17.15 3.26
N ASP A 23 16.23 -17.52 2.00
CA ASP A 23 16.19 -16.59 0.85
C ASP A 23 14.77 -16.09 0.57
N PHE A 24 13.79 -16.99 0.66
CA PHE A 24 12.39 -16.65 0.48
C PHE A 24 11.89 -15.74 1.62
N ASP A 25 12.22 -16.07 2.86
CA ASP A 25 11.83 -15.27 4.03
C ASP A 25 12.49 -13.88 3.98
N ALA A 26 13.76 -13.78 3.56
CA ALA A 26 14.44 -12.50 3.38
C ALA A 26 13.82 -11.65 2.26
N TRP A 27 13.45 -12.26 1.14
CA TRP A 27 12.73 -11.57 0.07
C TRP A 27 11.34 -11.12 0.52
N LEU A 28 10.59 -11.99 1.22
CA LEU A 28 9.25 -11.69 1.74
C LEU A 28 9.29 -10.55 2.77
N LEU A 29 10.29 -10.53 3.65
CA LEU A 29 10.54 -9.43 4.58
C LEU A 29 10.82 -8.10 3.85
N GLY A 30 11.35 -8.16 2.63
CA GLY A 30 11.60 -6.98 1.79
C GLY A 30 10.36 -6.47 1.03
N LEU A 31 9.24 -7.20 1.03
CA LEU A 31 8.00 -6.82 0.32
C LEU A 31 7.08 -5.91 1.15
N GLU A 32 7.64 -5.06 2.00
CA GLU A 32 6.82 -4.09 2.74
C GLU A 32 6.37 -2.98 1.80
N VAL A 33 5.05 -2.73 1.76
CA VAL A 33 4.49 -1.56 1.09
C VAL A 33 4.45 -0.43 2.11
N PRO A 34 5.26 0.63 1.95
CA PRO A 34 5.40 1.65 2.98
C PRO A 34 4.10 2.45 3.13
N ALA A 35 3.81 2.87 4.36
CA ALA A 35 2.74 3.82 4.62
C ALA A 35 3.08 5.19 4.00
N ALA A 36 2.05 5.91 3.55
CA ALA A 36 2.22 7.29 3.08
C ALA A 36 2.73 8.19 4.21
N THR A 37 3.63 9.11 3.89
CA THR A 37 4.12 10.14 4.81
C THR A 37 3.97 11.53 4.16
N GLY A 38 4.21 12.60 4.92
CA GLY A 38 4.19 13.97 4.37
C GLY A 38 5.25 14.23 3.29
N SER A 39 6.23 13.35 3.14
CA SER A 39 7.36 13.52 2.20
C SER A 39 7.57 12.33 1.26
N THR A 40 6.78 11.26 1.38
CA THR A 40 7.01 10.02 0.63
C THR A 40 5.69 9.38 0.24
N TYR A 41 5.56 9.03 -1.04
CA TYR A 41 4.42 8.26 -1.53
C TYR A 41 4.38 6.88 -0.88
N GLY A 42 3.18 6.44 -0.52
CA GLY A 42 2.93 5.15 0.11
C GLY A 42 1.45 4.85 0.13
N VAL A 43 1.06 3.80 0.85
CA VAL A 43 -0.35 3.38 0.97
C VAL A 43 -1.02 3.96 2.21
N VAL A 44 -2.34 4.06 2.13
CA VAL A 44 -3.24 4.41 3.24
C VAL A 44 -4.28 3.31 3.40
N ARG A 45 -4.87 3.21 4.58
CA ARG A 45 -6.04 2.34 4.77
C ARG A 45 -7.29 3.06 4.26
N GLN A 46 -8.34 2.31 3.96
CA GLN A 46 -9.64 2.92 3.69
C GLN A 46 -10.22 3.48 5.00
N GLY A 47 -10.77 4.70 4.96
CA GLY A 47 -11.50 5.28 6.08
C GLY A 47 -12.82 4.57 6.35
N SER A 48 -13.24 4.58 7.61
CA SER A 48 -14.57 4.13 8.02
C SER A 48 -15.66 4.98 7.36
N ALA A 49 -16.80 4.35 7.08
CA ALA A 49 -17.98 5.06 6.58
C ALA A 49 -18.41 6.16 7.57
N VAL A 50 -18.74 7.33 7.04
CA VAL A 50 -19.28 8.47 7.78
C VAL A 50 -20.66 8.74 7.23
N SER A 51 -21.66 8.83 8.11
CA SER A 51 -23.03 9.14 7.71
C SER A 51 -23.13 10.54 7.13
N ASP A 52 -24.06 10.71 6.20
CA ASP A 52 -24.39 12.02 5.64
C ASP A 52 -24.91 12.98 6.72
N VAL A 53 -24.75 14.28 6.45
CA VAL A 53 -25.23 15.34 7.34
C VAL A 53 -26.75 15.25 7.48
N SER A 54 -27.23 15.15 8.72
CA SER A 54 -28.65 14.93 9.02
C SER A 54 -29.53 16.18 8.96
N SER A 55 -28.97 17.39 9.03
CA SER A 55 -29.67 18.67 8.79
C SER A 55 -28.72 19.85 8.63
N SER A 56 -29.22 20.99 8.14
CA SER A 56 -28.44 22.19 7.83
C SER A 56 -27.99 23.02 9.05
N ASN A 57 -28.17 22.53 10.28
CA ASN A 57 -27.75 23.27 11.46
C ASN A 57 -26.23 23.17 11.68
N ALA A 58 -25.64 24.23 12.24
CA ALA A 58 -24.18 24.31 12.40
C ALA A 58 -23.61 23.17 13.26
N ALA A 59 -24.30 22.75 14.31
CA ALA A 59 -23.83 21.69 15.21
C ALA A 59 -23.73 20.32 14.50
N ASN A 60 -24.72 19.99 13.66
CA ASN A 60 -24.73 18.76 12.87
C ASN A 60 -23.64 18.77 11.80
N ASN A 61 -23.41 19.92 11.16
CA ASN A 61 -22.30 20.10 10.23
C ASN A 61 -20.95 19.87 10.91
N THR A 62 -20.71 20.51 12.06
CA THR A 62 -19.46 20.35 12.83
C THR A 62 -19.27 18.91 13.30
N THR A 63 -20.33 18.24 13.76
CA THR A 63 -20.28 16.84 14.19
C THR A 63 -19.83 15.93 13.04
N THR A 64 -20.42 16.12 11.85
CA THR A 64 -20.09 15.31 10.66
C THR A 64 -18.67 15.57 10.19
N ILE A 65 -18.21 16.83 10.18
CA ILE A 65 -16.84 17.20 9.84
C ILE A 65 -15.85 16.53 10.81
N ASN A 66 -16.11 16.59 12.12
CA ASN A 66 -15.23 15.97 13.11
C ASN A 66 -15.16 14.45 12.93
N ALA A 67 -16.28 13.79 12.62
CA ALA A 67 -16.32 12.36 12.33
C ALA A 67 -15.52 12.01 11.07
N LEU A 68 -15.62 12.82 10.00
CA LEU A 68 -14.82 12.66 8.79
C LEU A 68 -13.33 12.80 9.06
N LEU A 69 -12.93 13.86 9.76
CA LEU A 69 -11.53 14.11 10.10
C LEU A 69 -10.97 12.99 10.98
N ALA A 70 -11.76 12.47 11.93
CA ALA A 70 -11.36 11.31 12.73
C ALA A 70 -11.15 10.06 11.86
N SER A 71 -12.09 9.76 10.96
CA SER A 71 -11.98 8.63 10.03
C SER A 71 -10.71 8.70 9.16
N LEU A 72 -10.40 9.89 8.61
CA LEU A 72 -9.22 10.10 7.79
C LEU A 72 -7.91 10.02 8.57
N ARG A 73 -7.87 10.52 9.82
CA ARG A 73 -6.70 10.37 10.72
C ARG A 73 -6.44 8.91 11.05
N THR A 74 -7.47 8.15 11.42
CA THR A 74 -7.33 6.71 11.72
C THR A 74 -6.87 5.91 10.50
N ALA A 75 -7.28 6.31 9.29
CA ALA A 75 -6.87 5.71 8.03
C ALA A 75 -5.44 6.06 7.59
N GLY A 76 -4.80 7.05 8.23
CA GLY A 76 -3.48 7.55 7.84
C GLY A 76 -3.48 8.42 6.58
N VAL A 77 -4.65 8.94 6.17
CA VAL A 77 -4.78 9.83 5.00
C VAL A 77 -4.30 11.23 5.32
N ILE A 78 -4.55 11.69 6.55
CA ILE A 78 -4.08 12.97 7.07
C ILE A 78 -3.37 12.77 8.42
N ALA A 79 -2.46 13.67 8.76
CA ALA A 79 -1.80 13.66 10.06
C ALA A 79 -2.79 13.93 11.19
N THR A 80 -2.50 13.37 12.37
CA THR A 80 -3.25 13.61 13.61
C THR A 80 -3.13 15.04 14.09
#